data_AF-A0A8H7F4E5-F1
#
_entry.id   AF-A0A8H7F4E5-F1
#
_cell.length_a   1.000
_cell.length_b   1.000
_cell.length_c   1.000
_cell.angle_alpha   90.00
_cell.angle_beta   90.00
_cell.angle_gamma   90.00
#
_symmetry.space_group_name_H-M   'P 1'
#
loop_
_entity.id
_entity.type
_entity.pdbx_description
1 polymer ?
#
loop_
_entity_poly.entity_id
_entity_poly.type
_entity_poly.pdbx_seq_one_letter_code
_entity_poly.pdbx_strand_id
1 'polypeptide(L)'
;MYGTKQENPPLIKWTRRMALVLVFVLFCGWLDTIKDRWYVFNPDSLHQLAQEAIAVAGHNNTQGMIDHIVSTLSTTHAPWINTNKAEWVFNNAGGAMGAMYIIHASITEYLIIFGTPLGTEGHTGLHSADDYFNILVGEQWAFKPGSLEMEKYPAGSVHHLPRGTAKQYKMHEGCFALEYARGWIPLMLPFGFADTLSSTLDIPTLYHTVRVTAREMIGNMLIGKI
;
A
#
# COMPACT_ATOMS: atom_id res chain seq x y z
N MET A 1 18.82 -5.78 60.05
CA MET A 1 19.28 -5.11 58.82
C MET A 1 18.08 -4.95 57.89
N TYR A 2 17.39 -3.81 57.93
CA TYR A 2 16.33 -3.50 56.97
C TYR A 2 16.97 -2.72 55.82
N GLY A 3 17.08 -3.35 54.66
CA GLY A 3 17.56 -2.71 53.44
C GLY A 3 16.52 -1.70 52.95
N THR A 4 16.91 -0.43 52.90
CA THR A 4 16.13 0.63 52.27
C THR A 4 16.05 0.38 50.77
N LYS A 5 14.84 0.07 50.27
CA LYS A 5 14.57 0.11 48.83
C LYS A 5 14.78 1.54 48.34
N GLN A 6 15.83 1.74 47.56
CA GLN A 6 16.14 3.01 46.92
C GLN A 6 15.08 3.27 45.83
N GLU A 7 13.99 3.94 46.19
CA GLU A 7 12.99 4.39 45.22
C GLU A 7 13.60 5.47 44.33
N ASN A 8 13.78 5.17 43.04
CA ASN A 8 14.25 6.17 42.08
C ASN A 8 13.29 7.37 42.09
N PRO A 9 13.78 8.61 42.31
CA PRO A 9 12.90 9.76 42.39
C PRO A 9 12.11 9.92 41.08
N PRO A 10 10.83 10.30 41.15
CA PRO A 10 9.92 10.32 40.01
C PRO A 10 10.46 11.12 38.82
N LEU A 11 11.25 12.17 39.07
CA LEU A 11 11.92 12.97 38.04
C LEU A 11 12.94 12.16 37.21
N ILE A 12 13.77 11.32 37.85
CA ILE A 12 14.76 10.46 37.16
C ILE A 12 14.04 9.39 36.31
N LYS A 13 12.91 8.88 36.79
CA LYS A 13 12.08 7.92 36.05
C LYS A 13 11.48 8.56 34.78
N TRP A 14 10.94 9.78 34.88
CA TRP A 14 10.34 10.48 33.75
C TRP A 14 11.37 10.98 32.73
N THR A 15 12.49 11.54 33.20
CA THR A 15 13.61 11.93 32.32
C THR A 15 14.16 10.75 31.54
N ARG A 16 14.35 9.58 32.17
CA ARG A 16 14.75 8.35 31.45
C ARG A 16 13.74 7.93 30.40
N ARG A 17 12.43 7.99 30.71
CA ARG A 17 11.37 7.68 29.73
C ARG A 17 11.38 8.64 28.55
N MET A 18 11.50 9.95 28.81
CA MET A 18 11.59 10.95 27.76
C MET A 18 12.84 10.76 26.90
N ALA A 19 13.98 10.45 27.50
CA ALA A 19 15.21 10.15 26.77
C ALA A 19 15.04 8.90 25.88
N LEU A 20 14.42 7.84 26.37
CA LEU A 20 14.13 6.64 25.57
C LEU A 20 13.19 6.95 24.40
N VAL A 21 12.14 7.73 24.64
CA VAL A 21 11.22 8.17 23.58
C VAL A 21 11.96 9.01 22.54
N LEU A 22 12.80 9.95 22.98
CA LEU A 22 13.60 10.79 22.08
C LEU A 22 14.54 9.92 21.22
N VAL A 23 15.27 8.99 21.83
CA VAL A 23 16.15 8.07 21.10
C VAL A 23 15.36 7.24 20.09
N PHE A 24 14.19 6.74 20.47
CA PHE A 24 13.32 5.99 19.57
C PHE A 24 12.83 6.84 18.40
N VAL A 25 12.37 8.07 18.65
CA VAL A 25 11.93 9.01 17.60
C VAL A 25 13.08 9.35 16.64
N LEU A 26 14.28 9.64 17.17
CA LEU A 26 15.46 9.91 16.36
C LEU A 26 15.87 8.69 15.53
N PHE A 27 15.78 7.49 16.10
CA PHE A 27 16.08 6.24 15.41
C PHE A 27 15.06 5.97 14.29
N CYS A 28 13.76 6.13 14.53
CA CYS A 28 12.73 6.04 13.49
C CYS A 28 12.92 7.10 12.41
N GLY A 29 13.26 8.33 12.79
CA GLY A 29 13.59 9.40 11.85
C GLY A 29 14.78 9.04 10.96
N TRP A 30 15.85 8.49 11.55
CA TRP A 30 17.00 7.98 10.80
C TRP A 30 16.63 6.82 9.86
N LEU A 31 15.88 5.82 10.34
CA LEU A 31 15.39 4.73 9.48
C LEU A 31 14.61 5.26 8.29
N ASP A 32 13.78 6.28 8.48
CA ASP A 32 13.02 6.91 7.41
C ASP A 32 13.92 7.53 6.33
N THR A 33 15.11 8.04 6.70
CA THR A 33 16.07 8.62 5.72
C THR A 33 16.77 7.60 4.84
N ILE A 34 16.77 6.33 5.21
CA ILE A 34 17.50 5.27 4.49
C ILE A 34 16.58 4.22 3.86
N LYS A 35 15.27 4.42 3.96
CA LYS A 35 14.26 3.44 3.53
C LYS A 35 14.26 3.14 2.03
N ASP A 36 14.70 4.11 1.25
CA ASP A 36 14.83 4.05 -0.20
C ASP A 36 15.83 3.01 -0.68
N ARG A 37 16.81 2.64 0.15
CA ARG A 37 17.80 1.59 -0.13
C ARG A 37 17.17 0.21 -0.28
N TRP A 38 15.97 0.03 0.24
CA TRP A 38 15.24 -1.22 0.14
C TRP A 38 14.22 -1.22 -0.99
N TYR A 39 14.07 -0.12 -1.73
CA TYR A 39 13.14 -0.08 -2.85
C TYR A 39 13.68 -0.89 -4.04
N VAL A 40 12.86 -1.80 -4.56
CA VAL A 40 13.19 -2.62 -5.73
C VAL A 40 12.43 -2.19 -6.97
N PHE A 41 11.31 -1.48 -6.80
CA PHE A 41 10.55 -0.96 -7.93
C PHE A 41 10.85 0.53 -8.16
N ASN A 42 10.80 0.92 -9.43
CA ASN A 42 10.88 2.31 -9.83
C ASN A 42 9.49 2.77 -10.32
N PRO A 43 8.93 3.90 -9.81
CA PRO A 43 7.61 4.38 -10.23
C PRO A 43 7.48 4.61 -11.74
N ASP A 44 8.50 5.18 -12.38
CA ASP A 44 8.47 5.49 -13.81
C ASP A 44 8.48 4.20 -14.64
N SER A 45 9.27 3.21 -14.23
CA SER A 45 9.29 1.88 -14.87
C SER A 45 7.96 1.14 -14.71
N LEU A 46 7.32 1.22 -13.54
CA LEU A 46 5.98 0.64 -13.33
C LEU A 46 4.91 1.36 -14.16
N HIS A 47 5.02 2.68 -14.31
CA HIS A 47 4.12 3.45 -15.17
C HIS A 47 4.26 3.05 -16.64
N GLN A 48 5.50 2.92 -17.12
CA GLN A 48 5.78 2.43 -18.46
C GLN A 48 5.24 1.00 -18.68
N LEU A 49 5.44 0.12 -17.70
CA LEU A 49 4.90 -1.25 -17.75
C LEU A 49 3.37 -1.27 -17.81
N ALA A 50 2.70 -0.41 -17.05
CA ALA A 50 1.24 -0.28 -17.10
C ALA A 50 0.76 0.18 -18.49
N GLN A 51 1.41 1.19 -19.08
CA GLN A 51 1.10 1.65 -20.43
C GLN A 51 1.36 0.58 -21.50
N GLU A 52 2.46 -0.16 -21.38
CA GLU A 52 2.79 -1.28 -22.25
C GLU A 52 1.72 -2.38 -22.17
N ALA A 53 1.30 -2.74 -20.95
CA ALA A 53 0.26 -3.74 -20.74
C ALA A 53 -1.06 -3.35 -21.41
N ILE A 54 -1.44 -2.07 -21.33
CA ILE A 54 -2.63 -1.54 -22.03
C ILE A 54 -2.47 -1.65 -23.54
N ALA A 55 -1.30 -1.30 -24.08
CA ALA A 55 -1.03 -1.36 -25.52
C ALA A 55 -1.04 -2.79 -26.07
N VAL A 56 -0.51 -3.76 -25.32
CA VAL A 56 -0.42 -5.17 -25.73
C VAL A 56 -1.77 -5.89 -25.61
N ALA A 57 -2.47 -5.74 -24.49
CA ALA A 57 -3.71 -6.47 -24.23
C ALA A 57 -4.94 -5.82 -24.90
N GLY A 58 -4.88 -4.50 -25.16
CA GLY A 58 -6.00 -3.69 -25.63
C GLY A 58 -6.95 -3.25 -24.50
N HIS A 59 -7.65 -2.14 -24.72
CA HIS A 59 -8.43 -1.42 -23.69
C HIS A 59 -9.53 -2.21 -22.96
N ASN A 60 -10.00 -3.33 -23.52
CA ASN A 60 -11.10 -4.13 -22.95
C ASN A 60 -10.64 -5.47 -22.34
N ASN A 61 -9.34 -5.70 -22.21
CA ASN A 61 -8.80 -6.97 -21.70
C ASN A 61 -7.96 -6.78 -20.44
N THR A 62 -8.62 -6.41 -19.34
CA THR A 62 -7.96 -6.20 -18.03
C THR A 62 -7.18 -7.43 -17.57
N GLN A 63 -7.72 -8.63 -17.78
CA GLN A 63 -7.01 -9.86 -17.41
C GLN A 63 -5.71 -10.02 -18.20
N GLY A 64 -5.72 -9.73 -19.51
CA GLY A 64 -4.52 -9.73 -20.35
C GLY A 64 -3.48 -8.70 -19.89
N MET A 65 -3.92 -7.52 -19.45
CA MET A 65 -3.01 -6.50 -18.89
C MET A 65 -2.32 -7.03 -17.62
N ILE A 66 -3.10 -7.62 -16.70
CA ILE A 66 -2.58 -8.21 -15.45
C ILE A 66 -1.60 -9.34 -15.76
N ASP A 67 -1.93 -10.20 -16.73
CA ASP A 67 -1.07 -11.32 -17.13
C ASP A 67 0.28 -10.83 -17.69
N HIS A 68 0.28 -9.79 -18.52
CA HIS A 68 1.50 -9.16 -19.04
C HIS A 68 2.36 -8.58 -17.92
N ILE A 69 1.75 -7.83 -17.00
CA ILE A 69 2.43 -7.21 -15.86
C ILE A 69 3.10 -8.29 -15.00
N VAL A 70 2.33 -9.30 -14.57
CA VAL A 70 2.85 -10.35 -13.67
C VAL A 70 3.95 -11.15 -14.37
N SER A 71 3.79 -11.50 -15.64
CA SER A 71 4.81 -12.24 -16.41
C SER A 71 6.11 -11.45 -16.54
N THR A 72 6.00 -10.16 -16.88
CA THR A 72 7.16 -9.27 -17.04
C THR A 72 7.90 -9.08 -15.72
N LEU A 73 7.16 -8.82 -14.64
CA LEU A 73 7.75 -8.66 -13.31
C LEU A 73 8.37 -9.95 -12.79
N SER A 74 7.75 -11.11 -13.04
CA SER A 74 8.31 -12.42 -12.66
C SER A 74 9.65 -12.69 -13.34
N THR A 75 9.89 -12.12 -14.51
CA THR A 75 11.17 -12.26 -15.23
C THR A 75 12.20 -11.26 -14.74
N THR A 76 11.79 -10.04 -14.40
CA THR A 76 12.69 -8.91 -14.11
C THR A 76 12.98 -8.70 -12.62
N HIS A 77 12.07 -9.14 -11.74
CA HIS A 77 12.10 -8.91 -10.29
C HIS A 77 11.92 -10.19 -9.47
N ALA A 78 12.16 -11.37 -10.07
CA ALA A 78 12.26 -12.61 -9.30
C ALA A 78 13.35 -12.50 -8.20
N PRO A 79 13.13 -13.09 -7.02
CA PRO A 79 12.03 -13.97 -6.61
C PRO A 79 10.89 -13.24 -5.88
N TRP A 80 10.79 -11.91 -5.98
CA TRP A 80 9.92 -11.10 -5.12
C TRP A 80 8.45 -11.02 -5.57
N ILE A 81 8.04 -11.82 -6.56
CA ILE A 81 6.75 -11.70 -7.23
C ILE A 81 5.85 -12.89 -6.92
N ASN A 82 4.67 -12.62 -6.37
CA ASN A 82 3.61 -13.60 -6.19
C ASN A 82 2.90 -13.84 -7.53
N THR A 83 3.12 -14.99 -8.14
CA THR A 83 2.50 -15.36 -9.43
C THR A 83 1.13 -16.02 -9.29
N ASN A 84 0.63 -16.22 -8.06
CA ASN A 84 -0.65 -16.89 -7.82
C ASN A 84 -1.83 -15.93 -8.00
N LYS A 85 -2.22 -15.71 -9.27
CA LYS A 85 -3.34 -14.85 -9.67
C LYS A 85 -4.72 -15.28 -9.14
N ALA A 86 -4.85 -16.44 -8.49
CA ALA A 86 -6.10 -16.87 -7.86
C ALA A 86 -6.32 -16.20 -6.49
N GLU A 87 -5.31 -15.57 -5.89
CA GLU A 87 -5.38 -14.95 -4.57
C GLU A 87 -5.93 -13.52 -4.60
N TRP A 88 -7.11 -13.37 -5.19
CA TRP A 88 -7.92 -12.17 -5.04
C TRP A 88 -8.63 -12.15 -3.69
N VAL A 89 -8.67 -10.98 -3.06
CA VAL A 89 -9.42 -10.72 -1.84
C VAL A 89 -10.20 -9.42 -1.97
N PHE A 90 -11.35 -9.32 -1.31
CA PHE A 90 -11.99 -8.01 -1.16
C PHE A 90 -11.14 -7.10 -0.28
N ASN A 91 -11.20 -5.80 -0.55
CA ASN A 91 -10.55 -4.76 0.23
C ASN A 91 -11.58 -3.66 0.51
N ASN A 92 -11.82 -3.41 1.80
CA ASN A 92 -12.71 -2.37 2.31
C ASN A 92 -11.90 -1.43 3.19
N ALA A 93 -11.73 -0.18 2.75
CA ALA A 93 -10.98 0.84 3.47
C ALA A 93 -11.42 2.25 3.07
N GLY A 94 -11.52 3.16 4.06
CA GLY A 94 -11.89 4.56 3.83
C GLY A 94 -13.28 4.77 3.26
N GLY A 95 -14.20 3.81 3.43
CA GLY A 95 -15.53 3.78 2.81
C GLY A 95 -15.56 3.21 1.39
N ALA A 96 -14.39 2.99 0.77
CA ALA A 96 -14.29 2.39 -0.55
C ALA A 96 -14.24 0.86 -0.46
N MET A 97 -14.75 0.19 -1.49
CA MET A 97 -14.75 -1.26 -1.65
C MET A 97 -14.26 -1.63 -3.03
N GLY A 98 -13.28 -2.52 -3.08
CA GLY A 98 -12.79 -3.14 -4.31
C GLY A 98 -12.30 -4.55 -4.06
N ALA A 99 -11.65 -5.12 -5.08
CA ALA A 99 -10.88 -6.34 -4.96
C ALA A 99 -9.41 -6.02 -5.21
N MET A 100 -8.53 -6.72 -4.50
CA MET A 100 -7.09 -6.64 -4.71
C MET A 100 -6.45 -7.99 -4.95
N TYR A 101 -5.38 -7.96 -5.74
CA TYR A 101 -4.45 -9.07 -5.92
C TYR A 101 -3.04 -8.59 -5.60
N ILE A 102 -2.41 -9.22 -4.61
CA ILE A 102 -1.09 -8.86 -4.12
C ILE A 102 -0.01 -9.48 -5.01
N ILE A 103 0.68 -8.66 -5.80
CA ILE A 103 1.82 -9.06 -6.64
C ILE A 103 3.11 -9.06 -5.81
N HIS A 104 3.29 -8.09 -4.92
CA HIS A 104 4.43 -7.99 -4.01
C HIS A 104 4.02 -7.34 -2.69
N ALA A 105 4.60 -7.79 -1.58
CA ALA A 105 4.53 -7.08 -0.31
C ALA A 105 5.82 -7.27 0.50
N SER A 106 6.37 -6.17 1.00
CA SER A 106 7.48 -6.10 1.96
C SER A 106 7.18 -5.04 3.03
N ILE A 107 8.08 -4.85 3.98
CA ILE A 107 7.97 -3.80 5.01
C ILE A 107 8.00 -2.41 4.36
N THR A 108 8.66 -2.27 3.21
CA THR A 108 8.93 -0.96 2.57
C THR A 108 8.18 -0.71 1.26
N GLU A 109 7.62 -1.75 0.63
CA GLU A 109 6.89 -1.63 -0.63
C GLU A 109 5.73 -2.63 -0.72
N TYR A 110 4.68 -2.26 -1.44
CA TYR A 110 3.77 -3.25 -2.02
C TYR A 110 3.48 -2.91 -3.48
N LEU A 111 3.11 -3.93 -4.23
CA LEU A 111 2.56 -3.80 -5.58
C LEU A 111 1.34 -4.69 -5.66
N ILE A 112 0.20 -4.10 -6.00
CA ILE A 112 -1.07 -4.81 -6.10
C ILE A 112 -1.80 -4.41 -7.38
N ILE A 113 -2.69 -5.27 -7.85
CA ILE A 113 -3.82 -4.82 -8.67
C ILE A 113 -4.93 -4.47 -7.72
N PHE A 114 -5.52 -3.29 -7.84
CA PHE A 114 -6.71 -2.88 -7.10
C PHE A 114 -7.75 -2.30 -8.04
N GLY A 115 -9.02 -2.61 -7.80
CA GLY A 115 -10.10 -2.03 -8.58
C GLY A 115 -11.46 -2.65 -8.30
N THR A 116 -12.44 -2.26 -9.10
CA THR A 116 -13.80 -2.78 -9.02
C THR A 116 -14.48 -2.67 -10.38
N PRO A 117 -15.24 -3.70 -10.80
CA PRO A 117 -16.05 -3.62 -12.01
C PRO A 117 -17.28 -2.70 -11.84
N LEU A 118 -17.66 -2.33 -10.61
CA LEU A 118 -18.89 -1.61 -10.31
C LEU A 118 -18.69 -0.09 -10.18
N GLY A 119 -17.63 0.30 -9.47
CA GLY A 119 -17.39 1.68 -9.03
C GLY A 119 -17.33 1.77 -7.50
N THR A 120 -16.50 2.67 -6.99
CA THR A 120 -16.37 2.93 -5.55
C THR A 120 -15.79 4.31 -5.27
N GLU A 121 -16.06 4.88 -4.10
CA GLU A 121 -15.50 6.15 -3.66
C GLU A 121 -15.23 6.14 -2.15
N GLY A 122 -14.27 6.96 -1.72
CA GLY A 122 -13.90 7.02 -0.32
C GLY A 122 -12.76 7.99 -0.03
N HIS A 123 -12.30 7.93 1.21
CA HIS A 123 -11.12 8.64 1.68
C HIS A 123 -9.86 7.88 1.25
N THR A 124 -8.84 8.54 0.72
CA THR A 124 -7.60 7.86 0.27
C THR A 124 -6.76 7.30 1.41
N GLY A 125 -7.00 7.75 2.64
CA GLY A 125 -6.14 7.49 3.78
C GLY A 125 -5.06 8.55 3.93
N LEU A 126 -4.45 8.61 5.12
CA LEU A 126 -3.30 9.46 5.43
C LEU A 126 -2.10 8.56 5.66
N HIS A 127 -1.38 8.24 4.59
CA HIS A 127 -0.38 7.17 4.62
C HIS A 127 1.04 7.66 4.90
N SER A 128 1.84 6.78 5.50
CA SER A 128 3.29 6.94 5.73
C SER A 128 4.14 6.56 4.50
N ALA A 129 3.50 6.38 3.36
CA ALA A 129 4.10 5.98 2.09
C ALA A 129 3.57 6.88 0.97
N ASP A 130 4.34 6.99 -0.10
CA ASP A 130 3.85 7.48 -1.39
C ASP A 130 3.08 6.35 -2.08
N ASP A 131 1.99 6.69 -2.75
CA ASP A 131 1.13 5.74 -3.46
C ASP A 131 0.89 6.19 -4.90
N TYR A 132 0.97 5.25 -5.84
CA TYR A 132 0.93 5.48 -7.28
C TYR A 132 -0.10 4.55 -7.91
N PHE A 133 -1.22 5.11 -8.34
CA PHE A 133 -2.28 4.38 -9.05
C PHE A 133 -2.06 4.52 -10.55
N ASN A 134 -1.46 3.51 -11.18
CA ASN A 134 -1.35 3.45 -12.64
C ASN A 134 -2.63 2.88 -13.21
N ILE A 135 -3.46 3.72 -13.81
CA ILE A 135 -4.81 3.35 -14.25
C ILE A 135 -4.71 2.44 -15.48
N LEU A 136 -5.16 1.20 -15.37
CA LEU A 136 -5.13 0.20 -16.45
C LEU A 136 -6.38 0.30 -17.34
N VAL A 137 -7.54 0.44 -16.70
CA VAL A 137 -8.84 0.53 -17.37
C VAL A 137 -9.75 1.43 -16.55
N GLY A 138 -10.72 2.07 -17.21
CA GLY A 138 -11.66 3.00 -16.58
C GLY A 138 -11.01 4.33 -16.22
N GLU A 139 -11.55 4.97 -15.19
CA GLU A 139 -11.12 6.28 -14.72
C GLU A 139 -11.12 6.35 -13.19
N GLN A 140 -10.08 6.99 -12.65
CA GLN A 140 -10.06 7.41 -11.25
C GLN A 140 -10.24 8.92 -11.18
N TRP A 141 -11.13 9.38 -10.31
CA TRP A 141 -11.34 10.80 -10.02
C TRP A 141 -10.85 11.09 -8.61
N ALA A 142 -10.36 12.30 -8.38
CA ALA A 142 -9.94 12.73 -7.04
C ALA A 142 -10.15 14.22 -6.83
N PHE A 143 -10.25 14.64 -5.59
CA PHE A 143 -10.07 16.05 -5.24
C PHE A 143 -9.56 16.19 -3.81
N LYS A 144 -8.89 17.32 -3.55
CA LYS A 144 -8.46 17.73 -2.22
C LYS A 144 -9.47 18.71 -1.60
N PRO A 145 -9.64 18.72 -0.27
CA PRO A 145 -10.50 19.71 0.39
C PRO A 145 -10.19 21.14 -0.05
N GLY A 146 -11.22 21.88 -0.45
CA GLY A 146 -11.11 23.26 -0.94
C GLY A 146 -10.96 23.40 -2.47
N SER A 147 -10.66 22.32 -3.21
CA SER A 147 -10.78 22.33 -4.67
C SER A 147 -12.25 22.31 -5.09
N LEU A 148 -12.62 23.16 -6.05
CA LEU A 148 -13.98 23.19 -6.65
C LEU A 148 -14.08 22.34 -7.93
N GLU A 149 -12.94 21.89 -8.47
CA GLU A 149 -12.85 21.07 -9.68
C GLU A 149 -12.18 19.73 -9.34
N MET A 150 -12.62 18.67 -10.01
CA MET A 150 -12.05 17.33 -9.84
C MET A 150 -10.84 17.09 -10.74
N GLU A 151 -9.88 16.34 -10.22
CA GLU A 151 -8.80 15.73 -10.97
C GLU A 151 -9.31 14.43 -11.61
N LYS A 152 -8.96 14.19 -12.87
CA LYS A 152 -9.43 13.05 -13.65
C LYS A 152 -8.24 12.28 -14.24
N TYR A 153 -8.15 11.00 -13.91
CA TYR A 153 -7.08 10.09 -14.29
C TYR A 153 -7.64 8.95 -15.16
N PRO A 154 -7.57 9.06 -16.50
CA PRO A 154 -8.00 8.00 -17.41
C PRO A 154 -6.96 6.86 -17.51
N ALA A 155 -7.33 5.76 -18.16
CA ALA A 155 -6.41 4.67 -18.49
C ALA A 155 -5.11 5.18 -19.16
N GLY A 156 -3.97 4.64 -18.71
CA GLY A 156 -2.63 5.04 -19.15
C GLY A 156 -2.04 6.25 -18.40
N SER A 157 -2.80 6.87 -17.49
CA SER A 157 -2.31 7.91 -16.57
C SER A 157 -1.91 7.34 -15.21
N VAL A 158 -1.25 8.17 -14.39
CA VAL A 158 -0.91 7.84 -13.00
C VAL A 158 -1.43 8.91 -12.04
N HIS A 159 -2.15 8.48 -11.01
CA HIS A 159 -2.46 9.32 -9.86
C HIS A 159 -1.43 9.05 -8.76
N HIS A 160 -0.54 10.03 -8.54
CA HIS A 160 0.40 10.01 -7.41
C HIS A 160 -0.25 10.70 -6.20
N LEU A 161 -0.34 9.97 -5.10
CA LEU A 161 -0.74 10.45 -3.79
C LEU A 161 0.51 10.56 -2.90
N PRO A 162 1.01 11.78 -2.63
CA PRO A 162 2.18 11.97 -1.80
C PRO A 162 1.93 11.53 -0.36
N ARG A 163 2.99 11.02 0.27
CA ARG A 163 2.98 10.68 1.71
C ARG A 163 2.42 11.82 2.55
N GLY A 164 1.58 11.47 3.53
CA GLY A 164 1.01 12.44 4.48
C GLY A 164 0.00 13.41 3.85
N THR A 165 -0.51 13.09 2.67
CA THR A 165 -1.64 13.81 2.06
C THR A 165 -2.88 12.93 2.06
N ALA A 166 -4.05 13.56 1.92
CA ALA A 166 -5.32 12.88 1.80
C ALA A 166 -6.20 13.58 0.76
N LYS A 167 -7.00 12.80 0.06
CA LYS A 167 -8.01 13.23 -0.91
C LYS A 167 -9.29 12.41 -0.71
N GLN A 168 -10.39 12.89 -1.27
CA GLN A 168 -11.44 11.96 -1.69
C GLN A 168 -11.04 11.40 -3.06
N TYR A 169 -11.25 10.11 -3.26
CA TYR A 169 -11.07 9.48 -4.56
C TYR A 169 -12.30 8.66 -4.94
N LYS A 170 -12.42 8.38 -6.24
CA LYS A 170 -13.45 7.55 -6.82
C LYS A 170 -12.87 6.72 -7.96
N MET A 171 -12.97 5.40 -7.88
CA MET A 171 -12.85 4.52 -9.04
C MET A 171 -14.22 4.55 -9.72
N HIS A 172 -14.36 5.27 -10.84
CA HIS A 172 -15.67 5.71 -11.34
C HIS A 172 -16.60 4.55 -11.72
N GLU A 173 -16.31 3.89 -12.85
CA GLU A 173 -17.07 2.77 -13.38
C GLU A 173 -16.09 1.81 -14.04
N GLY A 174 -16.07 0.54 -13.60
CA GLY A 174 -15.21 -0.48 -14.21
C GLY A 174 -13.70 -0.14 -14.20
N CYS A 175 -13.18 0.35 -13.08
CA CYS A 175 -11.80 0.85 -12.99
C CYS A 175 -10.88 -0.09 -12.22
N PHE A 176 -9.70 -0.38 -12.80
CA PHE A 176 -8.62 -1.13 -12.17
C PHE A 176 -7.29 -0.41 -12.40
N ALA A 177 -6.41 -0.47 -11.39
CA ALA A 177 -5.09 0.12 -11.41
C ALA A 177 -4.02 -0.88 -10.95
N LEU A 178 -2.82 -0.71 -11.49
CA LEU A 178 -1.60 -1.22 -10.87
C LEU A 178 -1.17 -0.20 -9.80
N GLU A 179 -1.41 -0.55 -8.55
CA GLU A 179 -1.16 0.29 -7.40
C GLU A 179 0.18 -0.08 -6.76
N TYR A 180 1.04 0.92 -6.63
CA TYR A 180 2.37 0.79 -6.05
C TYR A 180 2.51 1.76 -4.89
N ALA A 181 2.86 1.24 -3.71
CA ALA A 181 3.22 2.07 -2.58
C ALA A 181 4.67 1.85 -2.15
N ARG A 182 5.33 2.93 -1.74
CA ARG A 182 6.70 2.91 -1.19
C ARG A 182 6.83 3.77 0.06
N GLY A 183 7.33 3.19 1.13
CA GLY A 183 7.33 3.78 2.47
C GLY A 183 7.08 2.70 3.54
N TRP A 184 6.71 3.08 4.76
CA TRP A 184 6.49 2.08 5.80
C TRP A 184 5.11 1.43 5.67
N ILE A 185 5.04 0.30 4.96
CA ILE A 185 3.78 -0.39 4.61
C ILE A 185 2.99 -0.89 5.83
N PRO A 186 3.61 -1.49 6.87
CA PRO A 186 2.86 -1.96 8.04
C PRO A 186 2.06 -0.86 8.75
N LEU A 187 2.47 0.41 8.63
CA LEU A 187 1.77 1.54 9.22
C LEU A 187 0.52 1.95 8.43
N MET A 188 0.34 1.45 7.21
CA MET A 188 -0.89 1.63 6.41
C MET A 188 -1.98 0.60 6.76
N LEU A 189 -1.59 -0.57 7.29
CA LEU A 189 -2.52 -1.67 7.59
C LEU A 189 -3.69 -1.32 8.53
N PRO A 190 -3.52 -0.48 9.58
CA PRO A 190 -4.64 -0.08 10.42
C PRO A 190 -5.77 0.59 9.63
N PHE A 191 -5.43 1.41 8.62
CA PHE A 191 -6.43 1.99 7.72
C PHE A 191 -7.06 0.92 6.83
N GLY A 192 -6.24 0.05 6.23
CA GLY A 192 -6.72 -1.05 5.37
C GLY A 192 -7.64 -2.06 6.07
N PHE A 193 -7.56 -2.17 7.40
CA PHE A 193 -8.41 -3.08 8.18
C PHE A 193 -9.55 -2.39 8.93
N ALA A 194 -9.58 -1.06 8.98
CA ALA A 194 -10.54 -0.32 9.79
C ALA A 194 -11.99 -0.70 9.43
N ASP A 195 -12.38 -0.57 8.16
CA ASP A 195 -13.76 -0.87 7.74
C ASP A 195 -14.07 -2.37 7.84
N THR A 196 -13.08 -3.24 7.66
CA THR A 196 -13.30 -4.68 7.88
C THR A 196 -13.62 -4.97 9.35
N LEU A 197 -12.94 -4.30 10.29
CA LEU A 197 -13.10 -4.50 11.73
C LEU A 197 -14.28 -3.73 12.33
N SER A 198 -14.73 -2.64 11.71
CA SER A 198 -15.80 -1.78 12.26
C SER A 198 -17.05 -1.66 11.39
N SER A 199 -17.04 -2.19 10.16
CA SER A 199 -18.18 -2.12 9.23
C SER A 199 -18.59 -3.50 8.72
N THR A 200 -17.78 -4.14 7.87
CA THR A 200 -18.21 -5.37 7.16
C THR A 200 -18.14 -6.61 8.04
N LEU A 201 -17.21 -6.65 9.01
CA LEU A 201 -16.93 -7.80 9.85
C LEU A 201 -16.62 -9.08 9.05
N ASP A 202 -16.08 -8.92 7.84
CA ASP A 202 -15.70 -10.04 6.96
C ASP A 202 -14.37 -10.67 7.41
N ILE A 203 -14.45 -11.43 8.50
CA ILE A 203 -13.31 -12.12 9.11
C ILE A 203 -12.63 -13.12 8.14
N PRO A 204 -13.36 -13.90 7.31
CA PRO A 204 -12.72 -14.72 6.29
C PRO A 204 -11.83 -13.92 5.33
N THR A 205 -12.32 -12.81 4.77
CA THR A 205 -11.51 -11.95 3.90
C THR A 205 -10.31 -11.35 4.63
N LEU A 206 -10.49 -10.93 5.88
CA LEU A 206 -9.38 -10.45 6.72
C LEU A 206 -8.30 -11.52 6.89
N TYR A 207 -8.69 -12.77 7.19
CA TYR A 207 -7.75 -13.88 7.32
C TYR A 207 -6.97 -14.12 6.03
N HIS A 208 -7.65 -14.16 4.87
CA HIS A 208 -6.97 -14.34 3.59
C HIS A 208 -5.99 -13.19 3.30
N THR A 209 -6.39 -11.95 3.55
CA THR A 209 -5.55 -10.76 3.38
C THR A 209 -4.31 -10.81 4.25
N VAL A 210 -4.47 -11.09 5.56
CA VAL A 210 -3.35 -11.20 6.50
C VAL A 210 -2.43 -12.36 6.14
N ARG A 211 -2.98 -13.54 5.82
CA ARG A 211 -2.21 -14.73 5.44
C ARG A 211 -1.34 -14.48 4.21
N VAL A 212 -1.90 -13.90 3.15
CA VAL A 212 -1.16 -13.61 1.91
C VAL A 212 -0.11 -12.54 2.17
N THR A 213 -0.50 -11.41 2.78
CA THR A 213 0.43 -10.30 3.07
C THR A 213 1.59 -10.76 3.96
N ALA A 214 1.31 -11.50 5.02
CA ALA A 214 2.35 -12.02 5.92
C ALA A 214 3.26 -13.04 5.22
N ARG A 215 2.71 -13.94 4.39
CA ARG A 215 3.51 -14.87 3.60
C ARG A 215 4.49 -14.13 2.69
N GLU A 216 4.01 -13.12 1.95
CA GLU A 216 4.84 -12.33 1.04
C GLU A 216 5.87 -11.49 1.80
N MET A 217 5.47 -10.76 2.85
CA MET A 217 6.40 -9.94 3.64
C MET A 217 7.50 -10.77 4.31
N ILE A 218 7.14 -11.91 4.92
CA ILE A 218 8.11 -12.80 5.57
C ILE A 218 9.00 -13.46 4.50
N GLY A 219 8.41 -13.95 3.42
CA GLY A 219 9.14 -14.57 2.31
C GLY A 219 10.19 -13.62 1.73
N ASN A 220 9.79 -12.39 1.41
CA ASN A 220 10.66 -11.33 0.91
C ASN A 220 11.78 -10.99 1.90
N MET A 221 11.45 -10.88 3.19
CA MET A 221 12.44 -10.63 4.24
C MET A 221 13.49 -11.74 4.34
N LEU A 222 13.09 -13.01 4.20
CA LEU A 222 14.02 -14.15 4.23
C LEU A 222 14.99 -14.18 3.06
N ILE A 223 14.64 -13.55 1.92
CA ILE A 223 15.51 -13.42 0.74
C ILE A 223 16.15 -12.03 0.63
N GLY A 224 16.20 -11.28 1.74
CA GLY A 224 16.94 -10.02 1.85
C GLY A 224 16.18 -8.77 1.41
N LYS A 225 14.89 -8.88 1.09
CA LYS A 225 14.03 -7.74 0.76
C LYS A 225 13.29 -7.28 2.01
N ILE A 226 13.67 -6.10 2.50
CA ILE A 226 13.03 -5.41 3.62
C ILE A 226 11.88 -4.57 3.07
#